data_AF-A0A087TAN3-F1
#
_entry.id   AF-A0A087TAN3-F1
#
_cell.length_a   1.000
_cell.length_b   1.000
_cell.length_c   1.000
_cell.angle_alpha   90.00
_cell.angle_beta   90.00
_cell.angle_gamma   90.00
#
_symmetry.space_group_name_H-M   'P 1'
#
loop_
_entity.id
_entity.type
_entity.pdbx_description
1 polymer ?
#
loop_
_entity_poly.entity_id
_entity_poly.type
_entity_poly.pdbx_seq_one_letter_code
_entity_poly.pdbx_strand_id
1 'polypeptide(L)'
;MAATFEDVLVSSLSEDMKKSEKIPFPVTLHVADEFENLNLVFKPSGTNSPDSLLEIQFDKDTDGAKLGSHAYVITKDMTTLHLQFRNANDLSRFRSIIDGFRNGRNSMFSIRTDDSSATQYFQFYGYLSQQQNMMQDYIRTSTYQRAILANLDDFKDKIVLDVGAGSGILSFFAAQAGARKVYAVEASSMAKHAETLVYHNKLCGRVIVIPGKIEEISLPEMVDVIISEPMGYMLFNERMLETYLHAKKWLVPNGKMFPSRGDLHIAPFSDAALYMEQLNKANFWYQQSFHGVDLASLRDAAVKEYFRQPIVDTFDINICMAKSLRYTVDFQVAQETDLHKIDIPLTYTLNQTGEIHGLAFWFDVAFFGSTQTVWLSTAPTQPLTHWYQVRCLLETPLFAQRGQTVSGKVVLNSNKRQSYDVDIELMIDGSNIRAFNTLDLKNPFFRYSGQPPQPPPGCNETSPSEGYWQTIDTQTANNANLVVNGITLMNGDTVMDAHPVQHHLSHSPIGSHQTSTIIPLGNLQNSGNSPNSRTTSRIQASVPTSSIGGGISPSLFTQQQQHVVLGNTTHFPVSNSLMIGDYATPGNIVMPGQIDLVNAFKHS
;
A
#
# COMPACT_ATOMS: atom_id res chain seq x y z
N MET A 1 -15.55 21.53 0.90
CA MET A 1 -17.02 21.54 1.03
C MET A 1 -17.56 22.92 0.61
N ALA A 2 -18.39 23.02 -0.42
CA ALA A 2 -18.97 24.31 -0.84
C ALA A 2 -20.29 24.61 -0.10
N ALA A 3 -20.31 25.63 0.74
CA ALA A 3 -21.54 26.13 1.36
C ALA A 3 -22.08 27.34 0.58
N THR A 4 -23.39 27.48 0.48
CA THR A 4 -24.04 28.60 -0.21
C THR A 4 -25.05 29.28 0.71
N PHE A 5 -25.03 30.61 0.71
CA PHE A 5 -25.90 31.48 1.50
C PHE A 5 -26.57 32.49 0.56
N GLU A 6 -27.90 32.57 0.60
CA GLU A 6 -28.69 33.48 -0.22
C GLU A 6 -29.01 34.79 0.52
N ASP A 7 -29.36 35.83 -0.23
CA ASP A 7 -29.78 37.14 0.28
C ASP A 7 -28.78 37.81 1.25
N VAL A 8 -27.48 37.62 1.04
CA VAL A 8 -26.43 38.24 1.87
C VAL A 8 -26.21 39.69 1.42
N LEU A 9 -26.27 40.65 2.35
CA LEU A 9 -25.91 42.05 2.08
C LEU A 9 -24.46 42.32 2.47
N VAL A 10 -23.70 42.96 1.57
CA VAL A 10 -22.26 43.23 1.75
C VAL A 10 -22.01 44.73 1.85
N SER A 11 -21.46 45.14 2.98
CA SER A 11 -21.10 46.54 3.26
C SER A 11 -19.64 46.65 3.69
N SER A 12 -18.97 47.75 3.40
CA SER A 12 -17.69 48.11 4.01
C SER A 12 -17.92 48.89 5.30
N LEU A 13 -17.03 48.70 6.28
CA LEU A 13 -16.95 49.49 7.50
C LEU A 13 -15.67 50.32 7.44
N SER A 14 -15.77 51.65 7.59
CA SER A 14 -14.60 52.52 7.75
C SER A 14 -14.02 52.43 9.17
N GLU A 15 -12.81 52.95 9.38
CA GLU A 15 -12.24 53.14 10.72
C GLU A 15 -13.15 53.96 11.65
N ASP A 16 -13.84 54.99 11.12
CA ASP A 16 -14.90 55.76 11.81
C ASP A 16 -16.18 54.95 12.17
N MET A 17 -16.19 53.62 12.00
CA MET A 17 -17.36 52.74 12.14
C MET A 17 -18.56 53.09 11.23
N LYS A 18 -18.36 53.89 10.17
CA LYS A 18 -19.40 54.22 9.20
C LYS A 18 -19.57 53.05 8.23
N LYS A 19 -20.81 52.56 8.10
CA LYS A 19 -21.21 51.53 7.14
C LYS A 19 -21.49 52.19 5.79
N SER A 20 -20.84 51.71 4.74
CA SER A 20 -21.13 52.06 3.34
C SER A 20 -21.45 50.79 2.55
N GLU A 21 -22.42 50.85 1.64
CA GLU A 21 -22.77 49.70 0.81
C GLU A 21 -21.63 49.41 -0.18
N LYS A 22 -21.09 48.17 -0.12
CA LYS A 22 -20.03 47.70 -1.01
C LYS A 22 -20.64 47.05 -2.25
N ILE A 23 -21.76 46.35 -2.06
CA ILE A 23 -22.65 45.86 -3.12
C ILE A 23 -24.07 46.34 -2.75
N PRO A 24 -24.76 47.12 -3.61
CA PRO A 24 -26.03 47.78 -3.26
C PRO A 24 -27.27 46.88 -3.38
N PHE A 25 -27.09 45.56 -3.48
CA PHE A 25 -28.16 44.57 -3.60
C PHE A 25 -27.77 43.24 -2.94
N PRO A 26 -28.73 42.39 -2.56
CA PRO A 26 -28.44 41.08 -1.98
C PRO A 26 -27.71 40.16 -2.98
N VAL A 27 -26.71 39.43 -2.48
CA VAL A 27 -25.88 38.50 -3.25
C VAL A 27 -25.94 37.09 -2.69
N THR A 28 -25.64 36.11 -3.55
CA THR A 28 -25.36 34.74 -3.15
C THR A 28 -23.89 34.64 -2.77
N LEU A 29 -23.61 34.25 -1.52
CA LEU A 29 -22.25 33.96 -1.04
C LEU A 29 -21.99 32.44 -1.14
N HIS A 30 -20.99 32.07 -1.92
CA HIS A 30 -20.42 30.73 -1.92
C HIS A 30 -19.14 30.72 -1.08
N VAL A 31 -19.06 29.78 -0.14
CA VAL A 31 -17.87 29.52 0.69
C VAL A 31 -17.26 28.21 0.22
N ALA A 32 -16.16 28.29 -0.52
CA ALA A 32 -15.34 27.15 -0.89
C ALA A 32 -14.24 26.93 0.14
N ASP A 33 -13.73 25.70 0.20
CA ASP A 33 -12.63 25.28 1.07
C ASP A 33 -11.50 24.82 0.17
N GLU A 34 -10.40 25.57 0.16
CA GLU A 34 -9.24 25.38 -0.70
C GLU A 34 -8.03 24.86 0.10
N PHE A 35 -8.30 24.11 1.19
CA PHE A 35 -7.33 23.42 2.06
C PHE A 35 -6.51 24.36 2.97
N GLU A 36 -5.85 25.37 2.39
CA GLU A 36 -5.08 26.36 3.16
C GLU A 36 -5.95 27.56 3.60
N ASN A 37 -7.01 27.87 2.86
CA ASN A 37 -7.95 28.95 3.16
C ASN A 37 -9.40 28.63 2.74
N LEU A 38 -10.33 29.48 3.20
CA LEU A 38 -11.71 29.50 2.72
C LEU A 38 -11.87 30.61 1.68
N ASN A 39 -12.32 30.29 0.47
CA ASN A 39 -12.59 31.28 -0.57
C ASN A 39 -14.07 31.71 -0.52
N LEU A 40 -14.30 32.99 -0.25
CA LEU A 40 -15.61 33.64 -0.13
C LEU A 40 -15.95 34.35 -1.44
N VAL A 41 -16.73 33.70 -2.30
CA VAL A 41 -17.09 34.17 -3.64
C VAL A 41 -18.53 34.72 -3.63
N PHE A 42 -18.68 36.00 -3.93
CA PHE A 42 -19.98 36.70 -3.96
C PHE A 42 -20.49 36.81 -5.40
N LYS A 43 -21.73 36.37 -5.66
CA LYS A 43 -22.37 36.35 -7.00
C LYS A 43 -23.74 37.03 -7.02
N PRO A 44 -24.21 37.53 -8.18
CA PRO A 44 -25.53 38.17 -8.26
C PRO A 44 -26.66 37.15 -8.05
N SER A 45 -27.55 37.44 -7.11
CA SER A 45 -28.67 36.57 -6.74
C SER A 45 -29.56 36.23 -7.95
N GLY A 46 -29.89 34.94 -8.11
CA GLY A 46 -30.79 34.48 -9.17
C GLY A 46 -30.20 34.39 -10.57
N THR A 47 -28.87 34.54 -10.75
CA THR A 47 -28.21 34.37 -12.05
C THR A 47 -27.13 33.29 -12.01
N ASN A 48 -27.14 32.37 -12.99
CA ASN A 48 -26.04 31.41 -13.21
C ASN A 48 -24.86 32.06 -13.97
N SER A 49 -24.57 33.34 -13.68
CA SER A 49 -23.44 34.04 -14.31
C SER A 49 -22.10 33.45 -13.84
N PRO A 50 -21.10 33.28 -14.72
CA PRO A 50 -19.77 32.87 -14.29
C PRO A 50 -19.10 33.96 -13.43
N ASP A 51 -19.38 35.23 -13.70
CA ASP A 51 -18.69 36.39 -13.13
C ASP A 51 -18.95 36.57 -11.61
N SER A 52 -17.87 36.63 -10.84
CA SER A 52 -17.88 36.98 -9.42
C SER A 52 -17.85 38.51 -9.22
N LEU A 53 -18.59 39.00 -8.24
CA LEU A 53 -18.64 40.42 -7.88
C LEU A 53 -17.53 40.81 -6.90
N LEU A 54 -17.11 39.85 -6.07
CA LEU A 54 -16.06 39.99 -5.07
C LEU A 54 -15.59 38.57 -4.70
N GLU A 55 -14.29 38.40 -4.48
CA GLU A 55 -13.68 37.17 -3.95
C GLU A 55 -12.75 37.54 -2.81
N ILE A 56 -12.74 36.73 -1.75
CA ILE A 56 -11.95 36.97 -0.55
C ILE A 56 -11.44 35.64 -0.01
N GLN A 57 -10.12 35.50 0.06
CA GLN A 57 -9.48 34.42 0.80
C GLN A 57 -9.52 34.74 2.30
N PHE A 58 -10.13 33.85 3.08
CA PHE A 58 -10.17 33.89 4.54
C PHE A 58 -9.21 32.83 5.08
N ASP A 59 -8.11 33.30 5.65
CA ASP A 59 -7.02 32.50 6.21
C ASP A 59 -7.20 32.35 7.73
N LYS A 60 -6.40 31.50 8.40
CA LYS A 60 -6.60 31.21 9.85
C LYS A 60 -6.39 32.44 10.74
N ASP A 61 -5.54 33.35 10.30
CA ASP A 61 -5.18 34.64 10.88
C ASP A 61 -6.05 35.81 10.37
N THR A 62 -6.93 35.60 9.39
CA THR A 62 -7.89 36.62 8.96
C THR A 62 -8.82 36.98 10.12
N ASP A 63 -8.90 38.26 10.45
CA ASP A 63 -9.68 38.75 11.58
C ASP A 63 -11.18 38.71 11.31
N GLY A 64 -11.99 38.50 12.36
CA GLY A 64 -13.43 38.41 12.18
C GLY A 64 -14.23 37.99 13.41
N ALA A 65 -15.42 38.57 13.52
CA ALA A 65 -16.27 38.51 14.70
C ALA A 65 -17.77 38.58 14.35
N LYS A 66 -18.61 37.97 15.20
CA LYS A 66 -20.08 38.06 15.11
C LYS A 66 -20.55 39.44 15.60
N LEU A 67 -21.39 40.11 14.82
CA LEU A 67 -22.04 41.38 15.17
C LEU A 67 -23.56 41.19 15.27
N GLY A 68 -24.10 41.26 16.49
CA GLY A 68 -25.53 41.04 16.74
C GLY A 68 -25.99 39.62 16.38
N SER A 69 -27.28 39.46 16.03
CA SER A 69 -27.90 38.17 15.72
C SER A 69 -27.88 37.77 14.24
N HIS A 70 -27.51 38.69 13.35
CA HIS A 70 -27.66 38.53 11.89
C HIS A 70 -26.44 38.96 11.06
N ALA A 71 -25.36 39.46 11.68
CA ALA A 71 -24.17 39.90 10.93
C ALA A 71 -22.86 39.26 11.43
N TYR A 72 -21.90 39.21 10.51
CA TYR A 72 -20.51 38.82 10.74
C TYR A 72 -19.61 39.88 10.10
N VAL A 73 -18.52 40.24 10.78
CA VAL A 73 -17.52 41.18 10.28
C VAL A 73 -16.24 40.41 9.98
N ILE A 74 -15.61 40.70 8.84
CA ILE A 74 -14.33 40.14 8.39
C ILE A 74 -13.39 41.30 8.11
N THR A 75 -12.15 41.23 8.59
CA THR A 75 -11.13 42.24 8.33
C THR A 75 -9.89 41.58 7.73
N LYS A 76 -9.51 42.02 6.53
CA LYS A 76 -8.31 41.59 5.82
C LYS A 76 -7.74 42.76 5.02
N ASP A 77 -6.42 42.92 5.02
CA ASP A 77 -5.68 43.92 4.23
C ASP A 77 -6.29 45.34 4.30
N MET A 78 -6.45 45.86 5.53
CA MET A 78 -7.10 47.14 5.86
C MET A 78 -8.57 47.28 5.45
N THR A 79 -9.19 46.26 4.86
CA THR A 79 -10.59 46.27 4.44
C THR A 79 -11.46 45.52 5.46
N THR A 80 -12.31 46.25 6.17
CA THR A 80 -13.35 45.66 7.03
C THR A 80 -14.66 45.54 6.26
N LEU A 81 -15.19 44.32 6.17
CA LEU A 81 -16.46 44.01 5.54
C LEU A 81 -17.47 43.51 6.57
N HIS A 82 -18.70 44.00 6.43
CA HIS A 82 -19.85 43.64 7.22
C HIS A 82 -20.82 42.82 6.34
N LEU A 83 -20.90 41.52 6.63
CA LEU A 83 -21.81 40.57 5.98
C LEU A 83 -23.08 40.46 6.83
N GLN A 84 -24.24 40.72 6.22
CA GLN A 84 -25.53 40.59 6.88
C GLN A 84 -26.33 39.45 6.24
N PHE A 85 -26.67 38.44 7.04
CA PHE A 85 -27.36 37.23 6.63
C PHE A 85 -28.88 37.38 6.80
N ARG A 86 -29.64 36.69 5.94
CA ARG A 86 -31.11 36.69 5.93
C ARG A 86 -31.75 36.30 7.28
N ASN A 87 -31.13 35.38 8.02
CA ASN A 87 -31.63 34.89 9.30
C ASN A 87 -30.49 34.43 10.22
N ALA A 88 -30.78 34.25 11.51
CA ALA A 88 -29.81 33.84 12.51
C ALA A 88 -29.26 32.41 12.30
N ASN A 89 -30.00 31.52 11.61
CA ASN A 89 -29.53 30.16 11.33
C ASN A 89 -28.42 30.17 10.28
N ASP A 90 -28.55 30.98 9.24
CA ASP A 90 -27.52 31.17 8.21
C ASP A 90 -26.24 31.77 8.80
N LEU A 91 -26.35 32.78 9.67
CA LEU A 91 -25.20 33.29 10.42
C LEU A 91 -24.57 32.21 11.30
N SER A 92 -25.38 31.38 11.98
CA SER A 92 -24.88 30.29 12.82
C SER A 92 -24.13 29.22 12.00
N ARG A 93 -24.68 28.87 10.83
CA ARG A 93 -24.06 27.93 9.88
C ARG A 93 -22.78 28.48 9.28
N PHE A 94 -22.78 29.75 8.84
CA PHE A 94 -21.57 30.44 8.36
C PHE A 94 -20.49 30.47 9.45
N ARG A 95 -20.86 30.89 10.66
CA ARG A 95 -19.94 30.90 11.80
C ARG A 95 -19.41 29.50 12.12
N SER A 96 -20.22 28.45 12.04
CA SER A 96 -19.74 27.07 12.25
C SER A 96 -18.70 26.63 11.21
N ILE A 97 -18.73 27.18 10.00
CA ILE A 97 -17.71 26.94 8.96
C ILE A 97 -16.42 27.70 9.31
N ILE A 98 -16.54 28.99 9.66
CA ILE A 98 -15.38 29.82 10.04
C ILE A 98 -14.69 29.30 11.31
N ASP A 99 -15.46 29.06 12.38
CA ASP A 99 -14.95 28.54 13.66
C ASP A 99 -14.36 27.12 13.46
N GLY A 100 -14.97 26.30 12.59
CA GLY A 100 -14.46 24.97 12.23
C GLY A 100 -13.22 24.99 11.32
N PHE A 101 -12.96 26.08 10.60
CA PHE A 101 -11.73 26.26 9.82
C PHE A 101 -10.59 26.81 10.71
N ARG A 102 -10.85 27.86 11.50
CA ARG A 102 -9.87 28.45 12.43
C ARG A 102 -9.35 27.46 13.46
N ASN A 103 -10.25 26.77 14.16
CA ASN A 103 -9.89 25.84 15.24
C ASN A 103 -9.44 24.45 14.74
N GLY A 104 -9.41 24.26 13.41
CA GLY A 104 -9.41 22.94 12.79
C GLY A 104 -10.77 22.24 12.93
N ARG A 105 -11.14 21.45 11.92
CA ARG A 105 -12.26 20.54 12.09
C ARG A 105 -11.81 19.46 13.06
N ASN A 106 -12.53 19.30 14.17
CA ASN A 106 -12.41 18.13 15.04
C ASN A 106 -13.00 16.91 14.31
N SER A 107 -12.25 16.41 13.32
CA SER A 107 -12.56 15.20 12.57
C SER A 107 -11.81 14.02 13.20
N MET A 108 -12.33 12.81 13.03
CA MET A 108 -11.64 11.62 13.55
C MET A 108 -10.21 11.51 13.02
N PHE A 109 -9.99 11.98 11.78
CA PHE A 109 -8.67 12.09 11.17
C PHE A 109 -7.72 13.04 11.91
N SER A 110 -8.12 14.28 12.23
CA SER A 110 -7.24 15.26 12.92
C SER A 110 -6.97 14.89 14.38
N ILE A 111 -7.86 14.12 15.02
CA ILE A 111 -7.65 13.59 16.37
C ILE A 111 -6.56 12.49 16.38
N ARG A 112 -6.51 11.65 15.33
CA ARG A 112 -5.62 10.48 15.27
C ARG A 112 -4.28 10.70 14.59
N THR A 113 -4.11 11.79 13.85
CA THR A 113 -2.95 12.07 12.98
C THR A 113 -2.36 13.43 13.30
N ASP A 114 -1.04 13.52 13.43
CA ASP A 114 -0.34 14.81 13.59
C ASP A 114 -0.34 15.62 12.28
N ASP A 115 -0.62 16.94 12.35
CA ASP A 115 -0.78 17.83 11.18
C ASP A 115 0.38 17.80 10.19
N SER A 116 1.63 17.69 10.67
CA SER A 116 2.81 17.56 9.82
C SER A 116 2.79 16.27 8.99
N SER A 117 2.39 15.16 9.61
CA SER A 117 2.25 13.86 8.94
C SER A 117 1.09 13.88 7.95
N ALA A 118 -0.04 14.49 8.30
CA ALA A 118 -1.18 14.68 7.39
C ALA A 118 -0.78 15.49 6.14
N THR A 119 -0.06 16.58 6.35
CA THR A 119 0.36 17.49 5.27
C THR A 119 1.29 16.78 4.29
N GLN A 120 2.33 16.10 4.80
CA GLN A 120 3.24 15.30 3.98
C GLN A 120 2.53 14.18 3.22
N TYR A 121 1.57 13.51 3.85
CA TYR A 121 0.77 12.44 3.24
C TYR A 121 -0.05 12.94 2.04
N PHE A 122 -0.86 14.00 2.22
CA PHE A 122 -1.68 14.53 1.12
C PHE A 122 -0.83 15.22 0.03
N GLN A 123 0.31 15.83 0.37
CA GLN A 123 1.26 16.35 -0.62
C GLN A 123 1.85 15.22 -1.47
N PHE A 124 2.26 14.10 -0.86
CA PHE A 124 2.80 12.94 -1.56
C PHE A 124 1.79 12.38 -2.58
N TYR A 125 0.54 12.15 -2.16
CA TYR A 125 -0.51 11.63 -3.04
C TYR A 125 -1.05 12.63 -4.07
N GLY A 126 -0.79 13.93 -3.87
CA GLY A 126 -1.04 15.00 -4.84
C GLY A 126 -0.09 15.01 -6.06
N TYR A 127 0.98 14.21 -6.07
CA TYR A 127 1.87 14.11 -7.23
C TYR A 127 1.38 13.09 -8.27
N LEU A 128 1.27 13.52 -9.53
CA LEU A 128 0.93 12.65 -10.66
C LEU A 128 1.90 11.47 -10.84
N SER A 129 3.18 11.63 -10.48
CA SER A 129 4.17 10.54 -10.52
C SER A 129 3.83 9.41 -9.54
N GLN A 130 3.30 9.71 -8.35
CA GLN A 130 2.90 8.67 -7.40
C GLN A 130 1.62 7.96 -7.85
N GLN A 131 0.66 8.70 -8.39
CA GLN A 131 -0.51 8.10 -9.04
C GLN A 131 -0.12 7.21 -10.23
N GLN A 132 0.87 7.63 -11.03
CA GLN A 132 1.43 6.82 -12.11
C GLN A 132 2.08 5.54 -11.58
N ASN A 133 2.91 5.61 -10.54
CA ASN A 133 3.54 4.43 -9.92
C ASN A 133 2.49 3.39 -9.51
N MET A 134 1.38 3.83 -8.89
CA MET A 134 0.27 2.96 -8.49
C MET A 134 -0.51 2.38 -9.68
N MET A 135 -0.73 3.17 -10.74
CA MET A 135 -1.45 2.72 -11.94
C MET A 135 -0.59 1.83 -12.86
N GLN A 136 0.74 1.94 -12.82
CA GLN A 136 1.68 1.08 -13.55
C GLN A 136 1.85 -0.30 -12.88
N ASP A 137 1.46 -0.46 -11.62
CA ASP A 137 1.24 -1.78 -11.02
C ASP A 137 0.00 -2.43 -11.69
N TYR A 138 0.27 -3.16 -12.77
CA TYR A 138 -0.75 -3.85 -13.55
C TYR A 138 -1.50 -4.90 -12.72
N ILE A 139 -0.82 -5.61 -11.81
CA ILE A 139 -1.44 -6.65 -10.98
C ILE A 139 -2.46 -6.02 -10.03
N ARG A 140 -2.10 -4.91 -9.37
CA ARG A 140 -3.00 -4.06 -8.58
C ARG A 140 -4.18 -3.59 -9.43
N THR A 141 -3.92 -2.78 -10.46
CA THR A 141 -4.96 -2.05 -11.19
C THR A 141 -5.90 -2.99 -11.98
N SER A 142 -5.36 -4.02 -12.64
CA SER A 142 -6.18 -4.99 -13.40
C SER A 142 -7.00 -5.90 -12.49
N THR A 143 -6.55 -6.22 -11.27
CA THR A 143 -7.31 -7.05 -10.35
C THR A 143 -8.50 -6.29 -9.76
N TYR A 144 -8.34 -5.00 -9.46
CA TYR A 144 -9.47 -4.13 -9.13
C TYR A 144 -10.48 -4.01 -10.27
N GLN A 145 -10.01 -3.77 -11.51
CA GLN A 145 -10.89 -3.73 -12.67
C GLN A 145 -11.65 -5.05 -12.85
N ARG A 146 -10.96 -6.19 -12.71
CA ARG A 146 -11.54 -7.54 -12.82
C ARG A 146 -12.57 -7.79 -11.72
N ALA A 147 -12.27 -7.45 -10.47
CA ALA A 147 -13.19 -7.62 -9.34
C ALA A 147 -14.52 -6.87 -9.56
N ILE A 148 -14.44 -5.63 -10.07
CA ILE A 148 -15.60 -4.79 -10.39
C ILE A 148 -16.35 -5.34 -11.62
N LEU A 149 -15.66 -5.61 -12.73
CA LEU A 149 -16.28 -6.05 -13.99
C LEU A 149 -16.76 -7.51 -13.99
N ALA A 150 -16.25 -8.38 -13.12
CA ALA A 150 -16.76 -9.75 -12.93
C ALA A 150 -18.06 -9.78 -12.11
N ASN A 151 -18.40 -8.69 -11.42
CA ASN A 151 -19.54 -8.58 -10.51
C ASN A 151 -20.48 -7.44 -10.91
N LEU A 152 -20.81 -7.34 -12.21
CA LEU A 152 -21.59 -6.23 -12.77
C LEU A 152 -22.89 -5.95 -11.99
N ASP A 153 -23.59 -6.97 -11.52
CA ASP A 153 -24.87 -6.81 -10.79
C ASP A 153 -24.72 -6.12 -9.42
N ASP A 154 -23.52 -6.13 -8.82
CA ASP A 154 -23.23 -5.35 -7.60
C ASP A 154 -23.05 -3.85 -7.89
N PHE A 155 -22.77 -3.46 -9.14
CA PHE A 155 -22.47 -2.07 -9.54
C PHE A 155 -23.53 -1.46 -10.45
N LYS A 156 -24.22 -2.25 -11.27
CA LYS A 156 -25.16 -1.79 -12.27
C LYS A 156 -26.35 -1.06 -11.64
N ASP A 157 -26.63 0.14 -12.14
CA ASP A 157 -27.66 1.06 -11.65
C ASP A 157 -27.50 1.49 -10.17
N LYS A 158 -26.36 1.16 -9.53
CA LYS A 158 -26.06 1.45 -8.13
C LYS A 158 -25.41 2.81 -7.89
N ILE A 159 -25.43 3.24 -6.63
CA ILE A 159 -24.64 4.37 -6.13
C ILE A 159 -23.38 3.83 -5.47
N VAL A 160 -22.23 4.35 -5.87
CA VAL A 160 -20.92 3.92 -5.38
C VAL A 160 -20.19 5.07 -4.67
N LEU A 161 -19.45 4.78 -3.61
CA LEU A 161 -18.50 5.70 -2.98
C LEU A 161 -17.08 5.18 -3.21
N ASP A 162 -16.22 5.99 -3.82
CA ASP A 162 -14.79 5.73 -4.01
C ASP A 162 -14.00 6.55 -2.98
N VAL A 163 -13.35 5.85 -2.04
CA VAL A 163 -12.69 6.42 -0.86
C VAL A 163 -11.20 6.58 -1.12
N GLY A 164 -10.71 7.82 -1.12
CA GLY A 164 -9.33 8.12 -1.49
C GLY A 164 -9.12 7.87 -2.99
N ALA A 165 -10.01 8.46 -3.81
CA ALA A 165 -10.15 8.11 -5.21
C ALA A 165 -8.88 8.39 -6.05
N GLY A 166 -7.96 9.23 -5.57
CA GLY A 166 -6.74 9.59 -6.29
C GLY A 166 -7.05 10.18 -7.66
N SER A 167 -6.55 9.55 -8.73
CA SER A 167 -6.87 9.89 -10.12
C SER A 167 -8.33 9.59 -10.54
N GLY A 168 -9.10 8.87 -9.70
CA GLY A 168 -10.45 8.40 -9.97
C GLY A 168 -10.51 7.07 -10.73
N ILE A 169 -9.40 6.34 -10.89
CA ILE A 169 -9.33 5.12 -11.71
C ILE A 169 -10.37 4.04 -11.32
N LEU A 170 -10.64 3.85 -10.02
CA LEU A 170 -11.65 2.91 -9.54
C LEU A 170 -13.08 3.41 -9.85
N SER A 171 -13.34 4.70 -9.71
CA SER A 171 -14.58 5.35 -10.17
C SER A 171 -14.85 5.15 -11.66
N PHE A 172 -13.81 5.16 -12.52
CA PHE A 172 -13.97 4.82 -13.94
C PHE A 172 -14.38 3.35 -14.14
N PHE A 173 -13.82 2.41 -13.38
CA PHE A 173 -14.21 0.99 -13.45
C PHE A 173 -15.65 0.77 -12.96
N ALA A 174 -16.07 1.44 -11.88
CA ALA A 174 -17.46 1.41 -11.42
C ALA A 174 -18.43 1.97 -12.48
N ALA A 175 -18.06 3.08 -13.15
CA ALA A 175 -18.84 3.64 -14.26
C ALA A 175 -18.89 2.71 -15.49
N GLN A 176 -17.82 1.96 -15.78
CA GLN A 176 -17.77 0.91 -16.81
C GLN A 176 -18.68 -0.27 -16.47
N ALA A 177 -18.77 -0.66 -15.20
CA ALA A 177 -19.68 -1.69 -14.70
C ALA A 177 -21.18 -1.26 -14.70
N GLY A 178 -21.46 -0.02 -15.06
CA GLY A 178 -22.83 0.50 -15.17
C GLY A 178 -23.34 1.20 -13.91
N ALA A 179 -22.47 1.66 -13.00
CA ALA A 179 -22.88 2.48 -11.87
C ALA A 179 -23.71 3.70 -12.33
N ARG A 180 -24.86 3.89 -11.68
CA ARG A 180 -25.76 5.04 -11.91
C ARG A 180 -25.08 6.34 -11.46
N LYS A 181 -24.36 6.29 -10.35
CA LYS A 181 -23.62 7.42 -9.78
C LYS A 181 -22.41 6.92 -8.98
N VAL A 182 -21.30 7.66 -9.05
CA VAL A 182 -20.12 7.43 -8.22
C VAL A 182 -19.74 8.74 -7.52
N TYR A 183 -19.60 8.71 -6.21
CA TYR A 183 -19.02 9.78 -5.41
C TYR A 183 -17.53 9.50 -5.21
N ALA A 184 -16.66 10.27 -5.86
CA ALA A 184 -15.21 10.11 -5.80
C ALA A 184 -14.63 11.09 -4.78
N VAL A 185 -14.33 10.62 -3.57
CA VAL A 185 -13.83 11.47 -2.49
C VAL A 185 -12.31 11.42 -2.46
N GLU A 186 -11.67 12.57 -2.63
CA GLU A 186 -10.22 12.72 -2.64
C GLU A 186 -9.81 13.94 -1.81
N ALA A 187 -8.83 13.77 -0.92
CA ALA A 187 -8.44 14.79 0.07
C ALA A 187 -7.24 15.64 -0.36
N SER A 188 -6.42 15.15 -1.28
CA SER A 188 -5.27 15.87 -1.86
C SER A 188 -5.68 16.77 -3.04
N SER A 189 -4.71 17.52 -3.56
CA SER A 189 -4.85 18.29 -4.80
C SER A 189 -5.19 17.43 -6.03
N MET A 190 -5.02 16.10 -5.96
CA MET A 190 -5.32 15.17 -7.05
C MET A 190 -6.80 15.19 -7.46
N ALA A 191 -7.72 15.62 -6.58
CA ALA A 191 -9.13 15.83 -6.90
C ALA A 191 -9.33 16.69 -8.16
N LYS A 192 -8.52 17.75 -8.36
CA LYS A 192 -8.58 18.63 -9.55
C LYS A 192 -8.20 17.88 -10.84
N HIS A 193 -7.29 16.92 -10.76
CA HIS A 193 -6.91 16.06 -11.89
C HIS A 193 -7.97 14.97 -12.15
N ALA A 194 -8.58 14.42 -11.10
CA ALA A 194 -9.72 13.50 -11.24
C ALA A 194 -10.92 14.19 -11.94
N GLU A 195 -11.26 15.43 -11.55
CA GLU A 195 -12.29 16.23 -12.22
C GLU A 195 -11.98 16.45 -13.71
N THR A 196 -10.72 16.76 -14.03
CA THR A 196 -10.24 16.92 -15.40
C THR A 196 -10.41 15.63 -16.21
N LEU A 197 -10.05 14.47 -15.64
CA LEU A 197 -10.25 13.17 -16.27
C LEU A 197 -11.74 12.85 -16.46
N VAL A 198 -12.59 13.11 -15.46
CA VAL A 198 -14.04 12.88 -15.54
C VAL A 198 -14.68 13.72 -16.64
N TYR A 199 -14.24 14.97 -16.80
CA TYR A 199 -14.67 15.87 -17.86
C TYR A 199 -14.28 15.35 -19.25
N HIS A 200 -12.99 15.08 -19.48
CA HIS A 200 -12.52 14.62 -20.80
C HIS A 200 -13.04 13.23 -21.20
N ASN A 201 -13.34 12.37 -20.23
CA ASN A 201 -13.99 11.07 -20.46
C ASN A 201 -15.53 11.15 -20.50
N LYS A 202 -16.12 12.35 -20.45
CA LYS A 202 -17.57 12.60 -20.60
C LYS A 202 -18.44 11.94 -19.51
N LEU A 203 -17.93 11.84 -18.29
CA LEU A 203 -18.59 11.17 -17.17
C LEU A 203 -19.13 12.11 -16.07
N CYS A 204 -19.11 13.44 -16.25
CA CYS A 204 -19.61 14.43 -15.27
C CYS A 204 -21.04 14.18 -14.77
N GLY A 205 -21.89 13.54 -15.57
CA GLY A 205 -23.26 13.18 -15.18
C GLY A 205 -23.38 11.91 -14.33
N ARG A 206 -22.27 11.19 -14.07
CA ARG A 206 -22.22 9.95 -13.28
C ARG A 206 -21.18 9.99 -12.18
N VAL A 207 -19.95 10.41 -12.47
CA VAL A 207 -18.87 10.52 -11.48
C VAL A 207 -18.84 11.96 -10.97
N ILE A 208 -19.00 12.12 -9.66
CA ILE A 208 -18.99 13.39 -8.95
C ILE A 208 -17.78 13.37 -8.01
N VAL A 209 -16.76 14.16 -8.33
CA VAL A 209 -15.60 14.33 -7.46
C VAL A 209 -15.96 15.24 -6.30
N ILE A 210 -15.52 14.90 -5.10
CA ILE A 210 -15.75 15.66 -3.87
C ILE A 210 -14.39 15.88 -3.19
N PRO A 211 -13.81 17.10 -3.27
CA PRO A 211 -12.58 17.41 -2.56
C PRO A 211 -12.83 17.48 -1.05
N GLY A 212 -12.09 16.67 -0.29
CA GLY A 212 -12.10 16.64 1.17
C GLY A 212 -11.88 15.25 1.78
N LYS A 213 -11.78 15.19 3.11
CA LYS A 213 -11.63 13.94 3.87
C LYS A 213 -12.98 13.28 4.15
N ILE A 214 -13.03 11.96 4.14
CA ILE A 214 -14.22 11.14 4.43
C ILE A 214 -14.83 11.42 5.81
N GLU A 215 -14.00 11.80 6.77
CA GLU A 215 -14.37 12.17 8.14
C GLU A 215 -15.04 13.56 8.21
N GLU A 216 -14.88 14.40 7.19
CA GLU A 216 -15.28 15.82 7.16
C GLU A 216 -16.36 16.14 6.12
N ILE A 217 -16.45 15.37 5.03
CA ILE A 217 -17.45 15.56 3.97
C ILE A 217 -18.84 15.04 4.37
N SER A 218 -19.86 15.47 3.62
CA SER A 218 -21.22 14.95 3.67
C SER A 218 -21.67 14.50 2.28
N LEU A 219 -22.33 13.34 2.21
CA LEU A 219 -22.99 12.85 1.00
C LEU A 219 -24.51 13.11 1.08
N PRO A 220 -25.19 13.39 -0.04
CA PRO A 220 -26.62 13.71 -0.05
C PRO A 220 -27.51 12.46 0.03
N GLU A 221 -26.96 11.26 -0.17
CA GLU A 221 -27.68 9.98 -0.15
C GLU A 221 -26.74 8.84 0.30
N MET A 222 -27.34 7.71 0.69
CA MET A 222 -26.60 6.48 1.04
C MET A 222 -26.11 5.76 -0.24
N VAL A 223 -25.08 4.92 -0.11
CA VAL A 223 -24.47 4.19 -1.22
C VAL A 223 -24.67 2.68 -1.11
N ASP A 224 -24.80 2.01 -2.25
CA ASP A 224 -24.92 0.54 -2.34
C ASP A 224 -23.57 -0.16 -2.14
N VAL A 225 -22.48 0.47 -2.62
CA VAL A 225 -21.12 -0.09 -2.61
C VAL A 225 -20.11 0.97 -2.19
N ILE A 226 -19.16 0.60 -1.33
CA ILE A 226 -17.93 1.37 -1.13
C ILE A 226 -16.77 0.64 -1.81
N ILE A 227 -15.99 1.38 -2.61
CA ILE A 227 -14.74 0.91 -3.20
C ILE A 227 -13.57 1.74 -2.67
N SER A 228 -12.39 1.14 -2.53
CA SER A 228 -11.18 1.85 -2.14
C SER A 228 -9.94 1.01 -2.43
N GLU A 229 -8.79 1.66 -2.51
CA GLU A 229 -7.48 1.03 -2.32
C GLU A 229 -6.86 1.58 -1.02
N PRO A 230 -7.12 0.95 0.15
CA PRO A 230 -6.67 1.43 1.45
C PRO A 230 -5.46 0.67 2.02
N MET A 231 -4.79 -0.21 1.26
CA MET A 231 -3.75 -1.10 1.77
C MET A 231 -2.36 -0.46 1.74
N GLY A 232 -1.69 -0.41 2.90
CA GLY A 232 -0.28 -0.07 2.99
C GLY A 232 0.63 -1.31 3.10
N TYR A 233 1.93 -1.08 3.33
CA TYR A 233 2.85 -2.13 3.77
C TYR A 233 2.28 -2.88 4.99
N MET A 234 2.48 -4.21 5.02
CA MET A 234 1.91 -5.08 6.06
C MET A 234 0.38 -4.93 6.22
N LEU A 235 -0.34 -4.64 5.12
CA LEU A 235 -1.78 -4.33 5.05
C LEU A 235 -2.20 -3.02 5.75
N PHE A 236 -1.62 -2.72 6.92
CA PHE A 236 -2.11 -1.69 7.84
C PHE A 236 -1.39 -0.35 7.78
N ASN A 237 -0.19 -0.24 7.18
CA ASN A 237 0.53 1.03 7.13
C ASN A 237 -0.33 2.15 6.50
N GLU A 238 -0.01 3.41 6.82
CA GLU A 238 -0.77 4.61 6.41
C GLU A 238 -2.13 4.78 7.10
N ARG A 239 -2.65 3.75 7.79
CA ARG A 239 -3.92 3.78 8.55
C ARG A 239 -5.16 4.14 7.71
N MET A 240 -5.05 4.10 6.38
CA MET A 240 -6.16 4.41 5.45
C MET A 240 -7.34 3.44 5.60
N LEU A 241 -7.10 2.21 6.09
CA LEU A 241 -8.16 1.28 6.47
C LEU A 241 -9.14 1.86 7.50
N GLU A 242 -8.70 2.72 8.43
CA GLU A 242 -9.63 3.36 9.36
C GLU A 242 -10.57 4.34 8.64
N THR A 243 -10.05 5.12 7.69
CA THR A 243 -10.86 5.99 6.81
C THR A 243 -11.83 5.18 5.95
N TYR A 244 -11.41 4.00 5.46
CA TYR A 244 -12.26 3.07 4.73
C TYR A 244 -13.40 2.50 5.59
N LEU A 245 -13.12 2.13 6.84
CA LEU A 245 -14.15 1.69 7.79
C LEU A 245 -15.08 2.85 8.20
N HIS A 246 -14.56 4.08 8.33
CA HIS A 246 -15.35 5.28 8.64
C HIS A 246 -16.40 5.59 7.56
N ALA A 247 -16.08 5.31 6.29
CA ALA A 247 -16.99 5.53 5.16
C ALA A 247 -18.28 4.68 5.25
N LYS A 248 -18.29 3.58 6.03
CA LYS A 248 -19.47 2.72 6.22
C LYS A 248 -20.68 3.43 6.81
N LYS A 249 -20.52 4.62 7.41
CA LYS A 249 -21.64 5.48 7.83
C LYS A 249 -22.59 5.87 6.68
N TRP A 250 -22.16 5.75 5.42
CA TRP A 250 -22.99 5.94 4.23
C TRP A 250 -23.41 4.66 3.51
N LEU A 251 -22.94 3.49 3.95
CA LEU A 251 -23.29 2.20 3.33
C LEU A 251 -24.71 1.80 3.72
N VAL A 252 -25.54 1.42 2.74
CA VAL A 252 -26.87 0.84 3.03
C VAL A 252 -26.73 -0.50 3.78
N PRO A 253 -27.75 -0.93 4.55
CA PRO A 253 -27.79 -2.28 5.09
C PRO A 253 -27.62 -3.34 3.98
N ASN A 254 -26.71 -4.30 4.19
CA ASN A 254 -26.27 -5.30 3.20
C ASN A 254 -25.55 -4.73 1.95
N GLY A 255 -25.17 -3.46 1.94
CA GLY A 255 -24.29 -2.89 0.92
C GLY A 255 -22.90 -3.54 0.92
N LYS A 256 -22.21 -3.50 -0.23
CA LYS A 256 -20.94 -4.20 -0.46
C LYS A 256 -19.73 -3.30 -0.18
N MET A 257 -18.59 -3.95 0.08
CA MET A 257 -17.28 -3.29 0.22
C MET A 257 -16.26 -4.00 -0.66
N PHE A 258 -15.48 -3.26 -1.43
CA PHE A 258 -14.48 -3.76 -2.37
C PHE A 258 -13.13 -3.03 -2.13
N PRO A 259 -12.15 -3.65 -1.43
CA PRO A 259 -12.13 -5.03 -0.93
C PRO A 259 -13.10 -5.27 0.24
N SER A 260 -13.52 -6.52 0.40
CA SER A 260 -14.43 -6.96 1.48
C SER A 260 -13.67 -7.45 2.72
N ARG A 261 -12.48 -8.00 2.52
CA ARG A 261 -11.66 -8.63 3.56
C ARG A 261 -10.18 -8.49 3.24
N GLY A 262 -9.35 -8.36 4.27
CA GLY A 262 -7.89 -8.48 4.20
C GLY A 262 -7.37 -9.57 5.12
N ASP A 263 -6.44 -10.37 4.62
CA ASP A 263 -5.77 -11.46 5.31
C ASP A 263 -4.27 -11.15 5.41
N LEU A 264 -3.77 -10.81 6.60
CA LEU A 264 -2.33 -10.68 6.88
C LEU A 264 -1.74 -12.06 7.16
N HIS A 265 -0.74 -12.45 6.39
CA HIS A 265 0.04 -13.67 6.56
C HIS A 265 1.35 -13.36 7.29
N ILE A 266 1.73 -14.22 8.24
CA ILE A 266 2.92 -14.08 9.08
C ILE A 266 3.65 -15.42 9.12
N ALA A 267 4.95 -15.46 8.86
CA ALA A 267 5.76 -16.68 8.93
C ALA A 267 7.17 -16.42 9.49
N PRO A 268 7.74 -17.31 10.34
CA PRO A 268 9.13 -17.22 10.76
C PRO A 268 10.07 -17.54 9.59
N PHE A 269 11.16 -16.79 9.46
CA PHE A 269 12.15 -17.00 8.38
C PHE A 269 13.59 -17.14 8.89
N SER A 270 14.43 -17.78 8.07
CA SER A 270 15.89 -17.81 8.24
C SER A 270 16.59 -17.11 7.08
N ASP A 271 17.24 -15.99 7.35
CA ASP A 271 18.05 -15.24 6.37
C ASP A 271 19.24 -14.58 7.08
N ALA A 272 20.30 -15.37 7.26
CA ALA A 272 21.54 -14.92 7.87
C ALA A 272 22.25 -13.83 7.06
N ALA A 273 22.05 -13.79 5.73
CA ALA A 273 22.64 -12.77 4.88
C ALA A 273 22.01 -11.40 5.17
N LEU A 274 20.68 -11.32 5.26
CA LEU A 274 19.97 -10.09 5.60
C LEU A 274 20.28 -9.61 7.02
N TYR A 275 20.35 -10.52 8.00
CA TYR A 275 20.69 -10.20 9.38
C TYR A 275 22.11 -9.64 9.49
N MET A 276 23.09 -10.28 8.84
CA MET A 276 24.46 -9.79 8.77
C MET A 276 24.58 -8.48 7.98
N GLU A 277 23.74 -8.24 6.96
CA GLU A 277 23.68 -6.96 6.24
C GLU A 277 23.31 -5.81 7.18
N GLN A 278 22.30 -5.98 8.06
CA GLN A 278 21.91 -4.91 8.99
C GLN A 278 22.96 -4.69 10.08
N LEU A 279 23.58 -5.75 10.61
CA LEU A 279 24.74 -5.61 11.51
C LEU A 279 25.91 -4.89 10.83
N ASN A 280 26.17 -5.18 9.55
CA ASN A 280 27.26 -4.56 8.81
C ASN A 280 27.05 -3.05 8.56
N LYS A 281 25.80 -2.56 8.48
CA LYS A 281 25.52 -1.12 8.47
C LYS A 281 25.97 -0.46 9.79
N ALA A 282 25.73 -1.13 10.92
CA ALA A 282 26.15 -0.64 12.24
C ALA A 282 27.68 -0.61 12.42
N ASN A 283 28.45 -1.40 11.65
CA ASN A 283 29.93 -1.42 11.74
C ASN A 283 30.59 -0.06 11.47
N PHE A 284 29.92 0.87 10.78
CA PHE A 284 30.41 2.26 10.65
C PHE A 284 30.66 2.90 12.02
N TRP A 285 29.80 2.62 13.01
CA TRP A 285 29.87 3.18 14.36
C TRP A 285 30.90 2.49 15.26
N TYR A 286 31.57 1.41 14.81
CA TYR A 286 32.65 0.77 15.58
C TYR A 286 34.01 1.49 15.43
N GLN A 287 34.07 2.58 14.66
CA GLN A 287 35.31 3.30 14.38
C GLN A 287 35.79 4.11 15.59
N GLN A 288 36.92 3.69 16.17
CA GLN A 288 37.56 4.35 17.31
C GLN A 288 38.33 5.64 16.95
N SER A 289 38.46 5.97 15.66
CA SER A 289 39.19 7.17 15.20
C SER A 289 38.69 7.65 13.84
N PHE A 290 37.38 7.89 13.73
CA PHE A 290 36.80 8.55 12.56
C PHE A 290 37.19 10.03 12.58
N HIS A 291 38.12 10.44 11.72
CA HIS A 291 38.74 11.78 11.74
C HIS A 291 39.27 12.22 13.13
N GLY A 292 39.76 11.27 13.94
CA GLY A 292 40.24 11.52 15.30
C GLY A 292 39.17 11.48 16.40
N VAL A 293 37.92 11.11 16.07
CA VAL A 293 36.81 10.96 17.02
C VAL A 293 36.44 9.48 17.16
N ASP A 294 36.24 9.02 18.40
CA ASP A 294 35.71 7.68 18.68
C ASP A 294 34.18 7.67 18.58
N LEU A 295 33.65 6.87 17.64
CA LEU A 295 32.21 6.71 17.40
C LEU A 295 31.58 5.54 18.19
N ALA A 296 32.39 4.70 18.83
CA ALA A 296 31.95 3.42 19.42
C ALA A 296 30.89 3.57 20.52
N SER A 297 30.80 4.74 21.15
CA SER A 297 29.75 5.08 22.13
C SER A 297 28.33 5.10 21.56
N LEU A 298 28.16 5.25 20.23
CA LEU A 298 26.86 5.25 19.55
C LEU A 298 26.52 3.90 18.90
N ARG A 299 27.41 2.91 18.97
CA ARG A 299 27.25 1.58 18.37
C ARG A 299 25.90 0.93 18.70
N ASP A 300 25.59 0.80 19.99
CA ASP A 300 24.42 0.02 20.43
C ASP A 300 23.10 0.74 20.06
N ALA A 301 23.13 2.08 20.04
CA ALA A 301 22.02 2.89 19.53
C ALA A 301 21.81 2.69 18.03
N ALA A 302 22.89 2.67 17.24
CA ALA A 302 22.83 2.44 15.79
C ALA A 302 22.39 1.01 15.43
N VAL A 303 22.91 -0.02 16.12
CA VAL A 303 22.43 -1.41 15.96
C VAL A 303 20.93 -1.45 16.20
N LYS A 304 20.47 -0.88 17.33
CA LYS A 304 19.04 -0.83 17.63
C LYS A 304 18.26 -0.10 16.53
N GLU A 305 18.72 1.05 16.06
CA GLU A 305 18.05 1.80 14.99
C GLU A 305 17.88 0.98 13.71
N TYR A 306 18.93 0.32 13.21
CA TYR A 306 18.83 -0.53 12.01
C TYR A 306 17.90 -1.72 12.21
N PHE A 307 17.91 -2.35 13.39
CA PHE A 307 17.02 -3.47 13.70
C PHE A 307 15.55 -3.05 13.91
N ARG A 308 15.28 -1.77 14.17
CA ARG A 308 13.91 -1.23 14.23
C ARG A 308 13.28 -0.95 12.87
N GLN A 309 14.03 -1.03 11.77
CA GLN A 309 13.53 -0.79 10.42
C GLN A 309 12.93 -2.08 9.82
N PRO A 310 11.62 -2.13 9.49
CA PRO A 310 11.08 -3.22 8.68
C PRO A 310 11.69 -3.18 7.28
N ILE A 311 12.10 -4.32 6.75
CA ILE A 311 12.75 -4.41 5.43
C ILE A 311 11.69 -4.72 4.38
N VAL A 312 11.54 -3.83 3.40
CA VAL A 312 10.62 -3.98 2.26
C VAL A 312 11.43 -4.48 1.06
N ASP A 313 11.16 -5.71 0.62
CA ASP A 313 11.89 -6.44 -0.43
C ASP A 313 11.07 -7.68 -0.85
N THR A 314 11.52 -8.39 -1.88
CA THR A 314 11.10 -9.77 -2.16
C THR A 314 11.94 -10.81 -1.41
N PHE A 315 11.43 -12.04 -1.30
CA PHE A 315 12.22 -13.19 -0.86
C PHE A 315 11.67 -14.50 -1.43
N ASP A 316 12.51 -15.54 -1.48
CA ASP A 316 12.09 -16.90 -1.83
C ASP A 316 11.35 -17.55 -0.64
N ILE A 317 10.10 -17.99 -0.85
CA ILE A 317 9.26 -18.67 0.15
C ILE A 317 9.96 -19.82 0.90
N ASN A 318 10.99 -20.45 0.31
CA ASN A 318 11.79 -21.51 0.95
C ASN A 318 12.53 -21.06 2.23
N ILE A 319 12.74 -19.75 2.44
CA ILE A 319 13.31 -19.24 3.70
C ILE A 319 12.34 -19.33 4.88
N CYS A 320 11.05 -19.54 4.64
CA CYS A 320 10.05 -19.69 5.69
C CYS A 320 10.22 -21.05 6.39
N MET A 321 10.42 -21.00 7.71
CA MET A 321 10.68 -22.17 8.55
C MET A 321 9.39 -22.92 8.95
N ALA A 322 8.23 -22.31 8.76
CA ALA A 322 6.91 -22.90 9.01
C ALA A 322 5.86 -22.33 8.05
N LYS A 323 4.70 -23.00 8.01
CA LYS A 323 3.48 -22.49 7.34
C LYS A 323 3.06 -21.15 7.95
N SER A 324 2.64 -20.21 7.12
CA SER A 324 2.20 -18.90 7.59
C SER A 324 0.94 -19.00 8.44
N LEU A 325 0.91 -18.30 9.57
CA LEU A 325 -0.32 -17.97 10.29
C LEU A 325 -1.06 -16.88 9.50
N ARG A 326 -2.40 -16.91 9.55
CA ARG A 326 -3.26 -15.91 8.91
C ARG A 326 -4.10 -15.17 9.95
N TYR A 327 -4.02 -13.85 9.93
CA TYR A 327 -4.88 -12.95 10.68
C TYR A 327 -5.84 -12.23 9.71
N THR A 328 -7.13 -12.20 10.03
CA THR A 328 -8.18 -11.77 9.10
C THR A 328 -8.92 -10.55 9.64
N VAL A 329 -9.09 -9.55 8.79
CA VAL A 329 -9.99 -8.40 9.01
C VAL A 329 -11.09 -8.43 7.95
N ASP A 330 -12.33 -8.67 8.37
CA ASP A 330 -13.52 -8.49 7.55
C ASP A 330 -13.95 -7.02 7.65
N PHE A 331 -13.80 -6.28 6.55
CA PHE A 331 -14.04 -4.84 6.55
C PHE A 331 -15.53 -4.49 6.67
N GLN A 332 -16.43 -5.43 6.34
CA GLN A 332 -17.87 -5.21 6.45
C GLN A 332 -18.28 -5.11 7.93
N VAL A 333 -17.70 -5.93 8.81
CA VAL A 333 -18.02 -5.94 10.26
C VAL A 333 -17.05 -5.14 11.15
N ALA A 334 -15.76 -5.05 10.81
CA ALA A 334 -14.74 -4.42 11.66
C ALA A 334 -15.03 -2.93 11.94
N GLN A 335 -14.65 -2.46 13.13
CA GLN A 335 -14.77 -1.06 13.55
C GLN A 335 -13.40 -0.36 13.50
N GLU A 336 -13.38 0.97 13.38
CA GLU A 336 -12.12 1.75 13.39
C GLU A 336 -11.27 1.45 14.64
N THR A 337 -11.92 1.26 15.79
CA THR A 337 -11.26 0.94 17.06
C THR A 337 -10.50 -0.38 17.06
N ASP A 338 -10.91 -1.34 16.23
CA ASP A 338 -10.29 -2.66 16.14
C ASP A 338 -8.90 -2.57 15.50
N LEU A 339 -8.67 -1.53 14.70
CA LEU A 339 -7.39 -1.24 14.06
C LEU A 339 -6.44 -0.42 14.94
N HIS A 340 -6.90 0.14 16.08
CA HIS A 340 -6.04 0.96 16.93
C HIS A 340 -4.95 0.16 17.65
N LYS A 341 -5.26 -1.09 18.03
CA LYS A 341 -4.32 -2.05 18.61
C LYS A 341 -4.71 -3.46 18.15
N ILE A 342 -3.85 -4.05 17.32
CA ILE A 342 -4.05 -5.38 16.74
C ILE A 342 -3.11 -6.34 17.48
N ASP A 343 -3.66 -7.34 18.17
CA ASP A 343 -2.91 -8.35 18.93
C ASP A 343 -3.10 -9.73 18.26
N ILE A 344 -2.00 -10.28 17.72
CA ILE A 344 -2.00 -11.49 16.89
C ILE A 344 -1.18 -12.57 17.61
N PRO A 345 -1.81 -13.52 18.32
CA PRO A 345 -1.09 -14.64 18.92
C PRO A 345 -0.51 -15.56 17.84
N LEU A 346 0.72 -16.02 18.05
CA LEU A 346 1.45 -16.87 17.12
C LEU A 346 1.70 -18.25 17.71
N THR A 347 1.51 -19.29 16.89
CA THR A 347 1.95 -20.66 17.19
C THR A 347 2.33 -21.34 15.88
N TYR A 348 3.57 -21.82 15.79
CA TYR A 348 4.12 -22.52 14.63
C TYR A 348 4.70 -23.87 15.04
N THR A 349 4.49 -24.90 14.21
CA THR A 349 5.32 -26.11 14.22
C THR A 349 6.37 -25.96 13.13
N LEU A 350 7.65 -26.10 13.47
CA LEU A 350 8.73 -25.86 12.51
C LEU A 350 8.91 -27.03 11.54
N ASN A 351 9.00 -26.69 10.24
CA ASN A 351 9.26 -27.64 9.16
C ASN A 351 10.77 -27.87 8.94
N GLN A 352 11.61 -26.96 9.44
CA GLN A 352 13.06 -26.92 9.23
C GLN A 352 13.79 -26.64 10.56
N THR A 353 15.06 -27.10 10.68
CA THR A 353 15.95 -26.75 11.80
C THR A 353 16.84 -25.58 11.39
N GLY A 354 16.99 -24.56 12.25
CA GLY A 354 17.87 -23.43 11.99
C GLY A 354 17.62 -22.25 12.93
N GLU A 355 18.22 -21.10 12.60
CA GLU A 355 18.01 -19.84 13.31
C GLU A 355 16.84 -19.06 12.70
N ILE A 356 15.80 -18.81 13.49
CA ILE A 356 14.75 -17.86 13.16
C ILE A 356 15.35 -16.45 13.32
N HIS A 357 15.50 -15.75 12.19
CA HIS A 357 16.06 -14.41 12.14
C HIS A 357 14.98 -13.32 12.29
N GLY A 358 13.71 -13.66 12.05
CA GLY A 358 12.61 -12.70 12.05
C GLY A 358 11.27 -13.30 11.65
N LEU A 359 10.29 -12.41 11.49
CA LEU A 359 8.97 -12.68 10.93
C LEU A 359 8.82 -11.98 9.57
N ALA A 360 8.33 -12.72 8.58
CA ALA A 360 7.99 -12.23 7.25
C ALA A 360 6.48 -12.05 7.15
N PHE A 361 6.08 -10.99 6.45
CA PHE A 361 4.71 -10.53 6.34
C PHE A 361 4.35 -10.23 4.88
N TRP A 362 3.16 -10.69 4.49
CA TRP A 362 2.50 -10.35 3.22
C TRP A 362 0.99 -10.40 3.44
N PHE A 363 0.20 -9.93 2.49
CA PHE A 363 -1.25 -9.94 2.61
C PHE A 363 -1.97 -10.34 1.32
N ASP A 364 -3.14 -10.94 1.50
CA ASP A 364 -4.14 -11.17 0.47
C ASP A 364 -5.38 -10.30 0.77
N VAL A 365 -6.04 -9.75 -0.24
CA VAL A 365 -7.36 -9.11 -0.09
C VAL A 365 -8.38 -9.75 -1.02
N ALA A 366 -9.60 -9.92 -0.52
CA ALA A 366 -10.70 -10.55 -1.23
C ALA A 366 -11.80 -9.54 -1.57
N PHE A 367 -12.37 -9.70 -2.75
CA PHE A 367 -13.52 -8.96 -3.25
C PHE A 367 -14.71 -9.93 -3.32
N PHE A 368 -15.56 -9.93 -2.29
CA PHE A 368 -16.73 -10.82 -2.17
C PHE A 368 -17.94 -10.28 -2.94
N GLY A 369 -17.81 -10.27 -4.26
CA GLY A 369 -18.92 -9.97 -5.15
C GLY A 369 -19.97 -11.08 -5.20
N SER A 370 -21.14 -10.75 -5.73
CA SER A 370 -22.30 -11.64 -5.79
C SER A 370 -22.23 -12.67 -6.92
N THR A 371 -21.32 -12.50 -7.88
CA THR A 371 -21.08 -13.44 -8.99
C THR A 371 -19.80 -14.25 -8.79
N GLN A 372 -18.68 -13.59 -8.45
CA GLN A 372 -17.37 -14.22 -8.28
C GLN A 372 -16.57 -13.54 -7.17
N THR A 373 -15.89 -14.35 -6.35
CA THR A 373 -14.84 -13.84 -5.45
C THR A 373 -13.55 -13.69 -6.23
N VAL A 374 -12.96 -12.49 -6.19
CA VAL A 374 -11.64 -12.21 -6.77
C VAL A 374 -10.64 -11.93 -5.65
N TRP A 375 -9.39 -12.38 -5.83
CA TRP A 375 -8.30 -12.14 -4.89
C TRP A 375 -7.18 -11.30 -5.52
N LEU A 376 -6.65 -10.36 -4.74
CA LEU A 376 -5.35 -9.72 -4.95
C LEU A 376 -4.41 -10.24 -3.86
N SER A 377 -3.18 -10.60 -4.23
CA SER A 377 -2.20 -11.20 -3.31
C SER A 377 -0.85 -10.53 -3.47
N THR A 378 -0.17 -10.33 -2.34
CA THR A 378 1.22 -9.85 -2.26
C THR A 378 2.16 -10.97 -1.80
N ALA A 379 1.72 -12.23 -1.82
CA ALA A 379 2.52 -13.37 -1.39
C ALA A 379 3.82 -13.52 -2.20
N PRO A 380 4.93 -13.99 -1.58
CA PRO A 380 6.21 -14.22 -2.28
C PRO A 380 6.12 -15.33 -3.36
N THR A 381 5.01 -16.05 -3.43
CA THR A 381 4.69 -17.07 -4.45
C THR A 381 3.89 -16.52 -5.64
N GLN A 382 3.64 -15.21 -5.70
CA GLN A 382 2.80 -14.54 -6.70
C GLN A 382 3.59 -13.46 -7.47
N PRO A 383 3.06 -12.97 -8.61
CA PRO A 383 3.61 -11.80 -9.31
C PRO A 383 3.87 -10.61 -8.38
N LEU A 384 5.03 -9.97 -8.56
CA LEU A 384 5.43 -8.82 -7.77
C LEU A 384 4.44 -7.66 -7.93
N THR A 385 4.11 -7.04 -6.81
CA THR A 385 3.35 -5.78 -6.70
C THR A 385 4.24 -4.72 -6.03
N HIS A 386 3.89 -3.45 -6.14
CA HIS A 386 4.65 -2.34 -5.54
C HIS A 386 4.68 -2.37 -3.99
N TRP A 387 3.85 -3.20 -3.33
CA TRP A 387 3.88 -3.40 -1.88
C TRP A 387 5.04 -4.29 -1.41
N TYR A 388 5.61 -5.13 -2.30
CA TYR A 388 6.59 -6.17 -1.98
C TYR A 388 6.11 -7.06 -0.82
N GLN A 389 7.05 -7.64 -0.06
CA GLN A 389 6.79 -8.23 1.26
C GLN A 389 7.59 -7.46 2.33
N VAL A 390 7.21 -7.62 3.60
CA VAL A 390 7.89 -6.97 4.74
C VAL A 390 8.57 -8.02 5.60
N ARG A 391 9.84 -7.81 5.97
CA ARG A 391 10.60 -8.67 6.89
C ARG A 391 11.01 -7.87 8.13
N CYS A 392 10.59 -8.34 9.30
CA CYS A 392 10.96 -7.77 10.60
C CYS A 392 11.95 -8.70 11.29
N LEU A 393 13.18 -8.24 11.52
CA LEU A 393 14.21 -9.01 12.22
C LEU A 393 13.95 -9.04 13.73
N LEU A 394 14.43 -10.09 14.41
CA LEU A 394 14.59 -10.11 15.86
C LEU A 394 15.91 -9.41 16.24
N GLU A 395 16.01 -8.82 17.44
CA GLU A 395 17.30 -8.30 17.95
C GLU A 395 18.33 -9.43 18.16
N THR A 396 17.86 -10.65 18.48
CA THR A 396 18.68 -11.85 18.62
C THR A 396 17.98 -13.03 17.93
N PRO A 397 18.63 -13.74 16.99
CA PRO A 397 18.06 -14.91 16.34
C PRO A 397 17.78 -16.04 17.33
N LEU A 398 16.74 -16.82 17.03
CA LEU A 398 16.26 -17.89 17.90
C LEU A 398 16.46 -19.24 17.20
N PHE A 399 17.43 -20.03 17.66
CA PHE A 399 17.71 -21.37 17.13
C PHE A 399 16.65 -22.37 17.58
N ALA A 400 16.01 -23.04 16.63
CA ALA A 400 15.01 -24.07 16.91
C ALA A 400 15.07 -25.23 15.90
N GLN A 401 14.59 -26.40 16.33
CA GLN A 401 14.65 -27.64 15.58
C GLN A 401 13.32 -27.96 14.88
N ARG A 402 13.39 -28.65 13.75
CA ARG A 402 12.23 -29.22 13.05
C ARG A 402 11.36 -30.03 14.04
N GLY A 403 10.06 -29.78 14.00
CA GLY A 403 9.07 -30.41 14.88
C GLY A 403 8.91 -29.73 16.25
N GLN A 404 9.77 -28.79 16.64
CA GLN A 404 9.51 -27.95 17.82
C GLN A 404 8.38 -26.94 17.55
N THR A 405 7.66 -26.61 18.61
CA THR A 405 6.67 -25.54 18.60
C THR A 405 7.33 -24.23 19.01
N VAL A 406 7.08 -23.17 18.24
CA VAL A 406 7.45 -21.79 18.56
C VAL A 406 6.16 -21.00 18.72
N SER A 407 5.93 -20.48 19.92
CA SER A 407 4.81 -19.59 20.23
C SER A 407 5.26 -18.14 20.35
N GLY A 408 4.31 -17.21 20.39
CA GLY A 408 4.62 -15.78 20.49
C GLY A 408 3.43 -14.88 20.19
N LYS A 409 3.70 -13.65 19.77
CA LYS A 409 2.70 -12.68 19.31
C LYS A 409 3.32 -11.59 18.42
N VAL A 410 2.49 -10.96 17.61
CA VAL A 410 2.74 -9.63 17.02
C VAL A 410 1.69 -8.68 17.56
N VAL A 411 2.12 -7.50 18.03
CA VAL A 411 1.21 -6.43 18.46
C VAL A 411 1.51 -5.19 17.62
N LEU A 412 0.53 -4.75 16.83
CA LEU A 412 0.62 -3.49 16.09
C LEU A 412 -0.16 -2.42 16.89
N ASN A 413 0.56 -1.43 17.41
CA ASN A 413 -0.04 -0.28 18.11
C ASN A 413 -0.05 0.93 17.17
N SER A 414 -1.24 1.47 16.87
CA SER A 414 -1.37 2.64 15.98
C SER A 414 -0.73 3.88 16.60
N ASN A 415 -0.04 4.68 15.78
CA ASN A 415 0.62 5.91 16.20
C ASN A 415 0.17 7.12 15.35
N LYS A 416 0.45 8.33 15.84
CA LYS A 416 -0.02 9.58 15.22
C LYS A 416 0.69 9.96 13.90
N ARG A 417 1.74 9.22 13.52
CA ARG A 417 2.51 9.44 12.28
C ARG A 417 1.88 8.75 11.06
N GLN A 418 0.61 8.35 11.15
CA GLN A 418 -0.11 7.48 10.19
C GLN A 418 0.61 6.14 9.97
N SER A 419 0.98 5.46 11.06
CA SER A 419 1.62 4.15 10.99
C SER A 419 1.45 3.39 12.31
N TYR A 420 2.22 2.32 12.48
CA TYR A 420 2.19 1.42 13.63
C TYR A 420 3.58 1.22 14.22
N ASP A 421 3.63 1.13 15.54
CA ASP A 421 4.76 0.55 16.25
C ASP A 421 4.48 -0.96 16.40
N VAL A 422 5.39 -1.81 15.92
CA VAL A 422 5.18 -3.27 15.75
C VAL A 422 6.05 -4.03 16.75
N ASP A 423 5.45 -4.49 17.84
CA ASP A 423 6.11 -5.36 18.81
C ASP A 423 6.02 -6.82 18.36
N ILE A 424 7.15 -7.53 18.34
CA ILE A 424 7.22 -8.98 18.08
C ILE A 424 7.85 -9.68 19.28
N GLU A 425 7.25 -10.80 19.71
CA GLU A 425 7.79 -11.71 20.72
C GLU A 425 7.68 -13.14 20.20
N LEU A 426 8.75 -13.92 20.26
CA LEU A 426 8.79 -15.35 19.94
C LEU A 426 9.52 -16.13 21.04
N MET A 427 9.06 -17.35 21.31
CA MET A 427 9.67 -18.26 22.29
C MET A 427 9.57 -19.73 21.86
N ILE A 428 10.54 -20.55 22.27
CA ILE A 428 10.50 -22.00 22.05
C ILE A 428 9.72 -22.64 23.20
N ASP A 429 8.65 -23.37 22.88
CA ASP A 429 7.80 -24.00 23.88
C ASP A 429 8.57 -25.03 24.71
N GLY A 430 8.33 -25.04 26.02
CA GLY A 430 9.08 -25.88 26.97
C GLY A 430 10.48 -25.36 27.32
N SER A 431 10.86 -24.17 26.86
CA SER A 431 12.11 -23.50 27.21
C SER A 431 11.90 -22.10 27.82
N ASN A 432 12.98 -21.52 28.35
CA ASN A 432 13.02 -20.11 28.76
C ASN A 432 13.60 -19.19 27.67
N ILE A 433 13.86 -19.70 26.46
CA ILE A 433 14.48 -18.95 25.36
C ILE A 433 13.39 -18.10 24.68
N ARG A 434 13.60 -16.79 24.66
CA ARG A 434 12.75 -15.82 23.98
C ARG A 434 13.58 -14.85 23.16
N ALA A 435 12.99 -14.34 22.10
CA ALA A 435 13.50 -13.22 21.33
C ALA A 435 12.38 -12.20 21.10
N PHE A 436 12.73 -10.92 21.06
CA PHE A 436 11.79 -9.83 20.85
C PHE A 436 12.41 -8.73 19.98
N ASN A 437 11.57 -7.85 19.45
CA ASN A 437 11.95 -6.57 18.87
C ASN A 437 10.70 -5.65 18.83
N THR A 438 10.91 -4.34 18.71
CA THR A 438 9.86 -3.34 18.47
C THR A 438 10.26 -2.53 17.24
N LEU A 439 9.54 -2.64 16.14
CA LEU A 439 9.87 -1.97 14.88
C LEU A 439 8.99 -0.74 14.63
N ASP A 440 9.50 0.20 13.83
CA ASP A 440 8.78 1.41 13.42
C ASP A 440 8.33 1.29 11.96
N LEU A 441 7.04 0.99 11.73
CA LEU A 441 6.50 0.81 10.39
C LEU A 441 6.48 2.10 9.57
N LYS A 442 6.71 3.27 10.19
CA LYS A 442 6.83 4.55 9.48
C LYS A 442 8.16 4.69 8.74
N ASN A 443 9.20 3.98 9.20
CA ASN A 443 10.58 4.11 8.73
C ASN A 443 11.12 2.77 8.18
N PRO A 444 10.54 2.22 7.09
CA PRO A 444 11.03 1.00 6.47
C PRO A 444 12.34 1.21 5.71
N PHE A 445 13.16 0.15 5.64
CA PHE A 445 14.30 0.08 4.72
C PHE A 445 13.87 -0.61 3.42
N PHE A 446 13.81 0.15 2.33
CA PHE A 446 13.60 -0.40 0.99
C PHE A 446 14.90 -1.03 0.49
N ARG A 447 14.86 -2.35 0.30
CA ARG A 447 15.99 -3.13 -0.19
C ARG A 447 15.66 -3.63 -1.59
N TYR A 448 16.30 -3.06 -2.60
CA TYR A 448 16.06 -3.43 -3.98
C TYR A 448 17.20 -4.31 -4.52
N SER A 449 17.04 -5.63 -4.44
CA SER A 449 17.85 -6.56 -5.24
C SER A 449 17.21 -6.71 -6.62
N GLY A 450 17.88 -6.22 -7.67
CA GLY A 450 17.36 -6.07 -9.04
C GLY A 450 17.11 -7.35 -9.86
N GLN A 451 16.59 -8.40 -9.22
CA GLN A 451 16.10 -9.62 -9.84
C GLN A 451 14.72 -9.94 -9.25
N PRO A 452 13.61 -9.55 -9.92
CA PRO A 452 12.29 -9.97 -9.49
C PRO A 452 12.17 -11.50 -9.64
N PRO A 453 11.73 -12.23 -8.59
CA PRO A 453 11.49 -13.67 -8.69
C PRO A 453 10.45 -13.94 -9.78
N GLN A 454 10.70 -14.95 -10.61
CA GLN A 454 9.82 -15.28 -11.74
C GLN A 454 8.50 -15.90 -11.23
N PRO A 455 7.34 -15.30 -11.51
CA PRO A 455 6.09 -15.76 -10.93
C PRO A 455 5.44 -16.88 -11.75
N PRO A 456 4.69 -17.81 -11.09
CA PRO A 456 3.81 -18.71 -11.80
C PRO A 456 2.58 -17.96 -12.36
N PRO A 457 2.10 -18.28 -13.57
CA PRO A 457 0.88 -17.70 -14.11
C PRO A 457 -0.36 -18.31 -13.41
N GLY A 458 -1.27 -17.46 -12.94
CA GLY A 458 -2.51 -17.92 -12.29
C GLY A 458 -3.59 -16.84 -12.22
N CYS A 459 -4.84 -17.24 -12.47
CA CYS A 459 -6.03 -16.52 -12.01
C CYS A 459 -6.59 -17.32 -10.84
N ASN A 460 -6.74 -16.68 -9.67
CA ASN A 460 -7.03 -17.38 -8.42
C ASN A 460 -8.45 -17.05 -7.91
N GLU A 461 -9.27 -18.08 -7.70
CA GLU A 461 -10.60 -17.97 -7.08
C GLU A 461 -10.57 -18.19 -5.55
N THR A 462 -9.45 -18.72 -5.04
CA THR A 462 -9.12 -18.91 -3.62
C THR A 462 -7.86 -18.12 -3.24
N SER A 463 -7.60 -17.92 -1.94
CA SER A 463 -6.36 -17.28 -1.48
C SER A 463 -5.14 -18.03 -2.05
N PRO A 464 -4.23 -17.35 -2.77
CA PRO A 464 -3.02 -17.98 -3.30
C PRO A 464 -2.10 -18.50 -2.18
N SER A 465 -2.04 -17.76 -1.07
CA SER A 465 -1.31 -18.17 0.14
C SER A 465 -1.86 -19.48 0.71
N GLU A 466 -3.18 -19.62 0.84
CA GLU A 466 -3.79 -20.86 1.34
C GLU A 466 -3.63 -22.03 0.35
N GLY A 467 -3.84 -21.81 -0.95
CA GLY A 467 -3.71 -22.84 -1.98
C GLY A 467 -2.30 -23.43 -2.06
N TYR A 468 -1.28 -22.58 -1.93
CA TYR A 468 0.12 -23.01 -1.84
C TYR A 468 0.36 -23.94 -0.63
N TRP A 469 -0.06 -23.52 0.57
CA TRP A 469 0.15 -24.33 1.77
C TRP A 469 -0.65 -25.63 1.77
N GLN A 470 -1.89 -25.63 1.26
CA GLN A 470 -2.69 -26.87 1.09
C GLN A 470 -2.01 -27.87 0.14
N THR A 471 -1.32 -27.36 -0.89
CA THR A 471 -0.54 -28.20 -1.82
C THR A 471 0.68 -28.82 -1.11
N ILE A 472 1.37 -28.08 -0.25
CA ILE A 472 2.48 -28.61 0.56
C ILE A 472 1.98 -29.61 1.62
N ASP A 473 0.86 -29.33 2.29
CA ASP A 473 0.30 -30.22 3.30
C ASP A 473 -0.08 -31.59 2.68
N THR A 474 -0.70 -31.58 1.49
CA THR A 474 -1.07 -32.80 0.76
C THR A 474 0.14 -33.57 0.22
N GLN A 475 1.17 -32.89 -0.30
CA GLN A 475 2.44 -33.53 -0.67
C GLN A 475 3.15 -34.17 0.54
N THR A 476 3.16 -33.47 1.68
CA THR A 476 3.77 -33.95 2.93
C THR A 476 3.03 -35.17 3.48
N ALA A 477 1.69 -35.15 3.46
CA ALA A 477 0.86 -36.28 3.87
C ALA A 477 1.05 -37.50 2.95
N ASN A 478 1.14 -37.30 1.62
CA ASN A 478 1.39 -38.39 0.68
C ASN A 478 2.77 -39.03 0.88
N ASN A 479 3.81 -38.22 1.13
CA ASN A 479 5.14 -38.73 1.46
C ASN A 479 5.16 -39.46 2.82
N ALA A 480 4.44 -38.95 3.83
CA ALA A 480 4.28 -39.65 5.11
C ALA A 480 3.58 -41.02 4.93
N ASN A 481 2.53 -41.09 4.11
CA ASN A 481 1.83 -42.34 3.81
C ASN A 481 2.70 -43.36 3.05
N LEU A 482 3.60 -42.91 2.17
CA LEU A 482 4.58 -43.79 1.50
C LEU A 482 5.60 -44.37 2.48
N VAL A 483 6.06 -43.58 3.45
CA VAL A 483 6.95 -44.04 4.54
C VAL A 483 6.23 -45.02 5.47
N VAL A 484 4.96 -44.77 5.81
CA VAL A 484 4.14 -45.68 6.65
C VAL A 484 3.83 -47.00 5.93
N ASN A 485 3.65 -46.99 4.61
CA ASN A 485 3.46 -48.20 3.79
C ASN A 485 4.78 -48.88 3.37
N GLY A 486 5.92 -48.52 3.98
CA GLY A 486 7.18 -49.24 3.84
C GLY A 486 7.95 -49.03 2.53
N ILE A 487 7.62 -48.00 1.73
CA ILE A 487 8.34 -47.69 0.49
C ILE A 487 9.28 -46.50 0.74
N THR A 488 10.52 -46.82 1.12
CA THR A 488 11.60 -45.82 1.27
C THR A 488 12.31 -45.62 -0.07
N LEU A 489 11.95 -44.56 -0.81
CA LEU A 489 12.73 -44.11 -1.97
C LEU A 489 13.87 -43.18 -1.51
N MET A 490 15.03 -43.77 -1.21
CA MET A 490 16.27 -43.02 -1.01
C MET A 490 17.00 -42.82 -2.34
N ASN A 491 17.28 -41.56 -2.68
CA ASN A 491 18.15 -41.23 -3.81
C ASN A 491 19.59 -41.68 -3.51
N GLY A 492 20.06 -42.68 -4.25
CA GLY A 492 21.48 -42.89 -4.53
C GLY A 492 22.41 -43.14 -3.33
N ASP A 493 22.30 -44.31 -2.71
CA ASP A 493 23.47 -45.19 -2.53
C ASP A 493 23.03 -46.58 -2.02
N THR A 494 23.57 -47.65 -2.62
CA THR A 494 23.25 -49.02 -2.24
C THR A 494 24.18 -49.54 -1.16
N VAL A 495 23.66 -49.76 0.05
CA VAL A 495 24.28 -50.65 1.04
C VAL A 495 23.47 -51.95 1.07
N MET A 496 24.07 -53.05 0.63
CA MET A 496 23.48 -54.38 0.79
C MET A 496 23.86 -54.93 2.16
N ASP A 497 22.87 -55.23 2.99
CA ASP A 497 22.99 -56.24 4.04
C ASP A 497 22.18 -57.47 3.64
N ALA A 498 22.81 -58.64 3.64
CA ALA A 498 22.25 -59.86 3.07
C ALA A 498 22.13 -60.96 4.11
N HIS A 499 20.90 -61.31 4.51
CA HIS A 499 20.61 -62.62 5.09
C HIS A 499 19.25 -63.18 4.58
N PRO A 500 19.19 -64.47 4.14
CA PRO A 500 18.02 -64.99 3.42
C PRO A 500 17.17 -65.99 4.24
N VAL A 501 15.84 -65.97 4.09
CA VAL A 501 14.97 -67.14 4.36
C VAL A 501 13.79 -67.22 3.37
N GLN A 502 13.95 -68.15 2.41
CA GLN A 502 12.98 -69.07 1.78
C GLN A 502 11.57 -68.63 1.28
N HIS A 503 11.28 -69.11 0.06
CA HIS A 503 10.01 -69.05 -0.67
C HIS A 503 8.86 -69.90 -0.08
N HIS A 504 7.62 -69.52 -0.43
CA HIS A 504 6.65 -70.49 -0.98
C HIS A 504 5.79 -69.88 -2.10
N LEU A 505 5.49 -70.67 -3.14
CA LEU A 505 4.72 -70.29 -4.35
C LEU A 505 3.36 -71.01 -4.40
N SER A 506 2.32 -70.38 -4.98
CA SER A 506 1.11 -71.06 -5.51
C SER A 506 0.33 -70.20 -6.54
N HIS A 507 -0.71 -70.77 -7.18
CA HIS A 507 -1.32 -70.34 -8.46
C HIS A 507 -2.87 -70.31 -8.45
N SER A 508 -3.61 -69.52 -9.27
CA SER A 508 -3.17 -68.42 -10.16
C SER A 508 -4.22 -67.29 -10.43
N PRO A 509 -5.11 -67.30 -11.48
CA PRO A 509 -5.18 -66.07 -12.31
C PRO A 509 -6.57 -65.49 -12.68
N ILE A 510 -6.52 -64.36 -13.43
CA ILE A 510 -7.56 -63.69 -14.27
C ILE A 510 -8.50 -62.72 -13.53
N GLY A 511 -8.69 -61.47 -13.98
CA GLY A 511 -8.01 -60.76 -15.09
C GLY A 511 -8.61 -59.40 -15.49
N SER A 512 -8.09 -58.82 -16.59
CA SER A 512 -8.62 -57.68 -17.40
C SER A 512 -8.90 -56.32 -16.72
N HIS A 513 -8.59 -55.14 -17.29
CA HIS A 513 -8.24 -54.76 -18.67
C HIS A 513 -7.46 -53.40 -18.68
N GLN A 514 -6.54 -53.21 -19.64
CA GLN A 514 -6.17 -51.95 -20.35
C GLN A 514 -5.84 -50.63 -19.60
N THR A 515 -4.98 -49.73 -20.09
CA THR A 515 -3.73 -49.74 -20.91
C THR A 515 -3.25 -48.28 -20.99
N SER A 516 -1.96 -48.01 -20.80
CA SER A 516 -1.31 -46.83 -21.39
C SER A 516 0.20 -47.06 -21.53
N THR A 517 0.73 -46.72 -22.70
CA THR A 517 2.04 -47.15 -23.19
C THR A 517 3.10 -46.08 -22.97
N ILE A 518 4.25 -46.44 -22.39
CA ILE A 518 5.46 -45.61 -22.40
C ILE A 518 6.48 -46.26 -23.34
N ILE A 519 6.95 -45.49 -24.33
CA ILE A 519 8.03 -45.87 -25.25
C ILE A 519 9.32 -45.20 -24.76
N PRO A 520 10.44 -45.94 -24.58
CA PRO A 520 11.68 -45.36 -24.07
C PRO A 520 12.48 -44.65 -25.18
N LEU A 521 13.12 -43.52 -24.83
CA LEU A 521 14.09 -42.86 -25.70
C LEU A 521 15.47 -43.55 -25.60
N GLY A 522 16.14 -43.72 -26.74
CA GLY A 522 17.29 -44.62 -26.87
C GLY A 522 18.66 -44.04 -26.49
N ASN A 523 19.59 -44.95 -26.19
CA ASN A 523 21.02 -44.68 -26.12
C ASN A 523 21.59 -44.21 -27.47
N LEU A 524 22.54 -43.29 -27.44
CA LEU A 524 23.48 -43.04 -28.55
C LEU A 524 24.91 -43.26 -28.08
N GLN A 525 25.71 -43.90 -28.94
CA GLN A 525 27.01 -44.45 -28.59
C GLN A 525 28.18 -43.51 -28.85
N ASN A 526 29.19 -43.76 -28.02
CA ASN A 526 30.59 -43.35 -28.10
C ASN A 526 31.21 -43.40 -29.52
N SER A 527 32.07 -42.44 -29.82
CA SER A 527 33.11 -42.53 -30.87
C SER A 527 34.31 -41.69 -30.44
N GLY A 528 35.53 -42.25 -30.42
CA GLY A 528 36.70 -41.53 -29.91
C GLY A 528 38.02 -41.86 -30.62
N ASN A 529 39.03 -41.02 -30.38
CA ASN A 529 40.46 -41.38 -30.27
C ASN A 529 41.37 -40.13 -30.05
N SER A 530 41.95 -40.03 -28.84
CA SER A 530 43.40 -39.88 -28.49
C SER A 530 44.41 -39.09 -29.38
N PRO A 531 45.59 -38.65 -28.83
CA PRO A 531 45.93 -38.21 -27.45
C PRO A 531 46.99 -37.05 -27.35
N ASN A 532 47.44 -36.75 -26.11
CA ASN A 532 48.61 -35.92 -25.70
C ASN A 532 48.47 -34.37 -25.80
N SER A 533 49.09 -33.53 -24.95
CA SER A 533 50.15 -33.75 -23.94
C SER A 533 49.97 -32.89 -22.66
N ARG A 534 50.87 -33.06 -21.67
CA ARG A 534 50.90 -32.31 -20.40
C ARG A 534 51.67 -30.99 -20.52
N THR A 535 51.21 -29.93 -19.83
CA THR A 535 52.12 -28.99 -19.14
C THR A 535 51.43 -28.25 -17.98
N THR A 536 52.17 -28.08 -16.89
CA THR A 536 51.82 -27.29 -15.71
C THR A 536 52.43 -25.89 -15.78
N SER A 537 51.69 -24.84 -15.39
CA SER A 537 52.31 -23.64 -14.82
C SER A 537 51.35 -22.93 -13.85
N ARG A 538 51.93 -22.21 -12.89
CA ARG A 538 51.29 -21.63 -11.70
C ARG A 538 51.77 -20.18 -11.61
N ILE A 539 50.88 -19.19 -11.68
CA ILE A 539 51.22 -17.78 -11.44
C ILE A 539 50.17 -17.16 -10.51
N GLN A 540 50.66 -16.42 -9.52
CA GLN A 540 49.85 -15.68 -8.53
C GLN A 540 49.44 -14.29 -9.03
N ALA A 541 48.27 -13.86 -8.55
CA ALA A 541 47.92 -12.50 -8.12
C ALA A 541 48.52 -11.28 -8.84
N SER A 542 47.62 -10.38 -9.27
CA SER A 542 47.63 -8.99 -8.78
C SER A 542 46.30 -8.28 -9.05
N VAL A 543 45.88 -7.46 -8.10
CA VAL A 543 44.78 -6.49 -8.23
C VAL A 543 45.38 -5.15 -8.63
N PRO A 544 44.73 -4.36 -9.50
CA PRO A 544 44.81 -2.91 -9.41
C PRO A 544 43.45 -2.28 -9.15
N THR A 545 43.38 -1.50 -8.08
CA THR A 545 42.29 -0.54 -7.81
C THR A 545 42.46 0.71 -8.67
N SER A 546 41.41 1.16 -9.36
CA SER A 546 41.31 2.54 -9.86
C SER A 546 39.86 3.00 -9.86
N SER A 547 39.65 4.26 -9.46
CA SER A 547 38.36 4.87 -9.17
C SER A 547 37.87 5.82 -10.27
N ILE A 548 36.62 6.29 -10.12
CA ILE A 548 36.00 7.46 -10.78
C ILE A 548 35.42 7.24 -12.20
N GLY A 549 34.08 7.30 -12.27
CA GLY A 549 33.34 8.21 -13.15
C GLY A 549 33.23 7.92 -14.65
N GLY A 550 32.02 7.61 -15.12
CA GLY A 550 31.67 7.65 -16.55
C GLY A 550 30.41 6.85 -16.88
N GLY A 551 29.27 7.52 -17.01
CA GLY A 551 28.03 6.87 -17.45
C GLY A 551 27.95 6.73 -18.96
N ILE A 552 27.60 5.53 -19.46
CA ILE A 552 27.18 5.30 -20.84
C ILE A 552 26.16 4.16 -20.89
N SER A 553 25.08 4.35 -21.65
CA SER A 553 24.09 3.34 -22.06
C SER A 553 23.35 3.84 -23.31
N PRO A 554 22.74 2.97 -24.15
CA PRO A 554 22.86 1.52 -24.24
C PRO A 554 23.22 1.04 -25.67
N SER A 555 23.47 -0.28 -25.83
CA SER A 555 23.55 -0.95 -27.13
C SER A 555 22.31 -1.81 -27.36
N LEU A 556 21.60 -1.62 -28.48
CA LEU A 556 20.43 -2.43 -28.83
C LEU A 556 20.83 -3.89 -29.12
N PHE A 557 20.01 -4.84 -28.66
CA PHE A 557 19.91 -6.17 -29.25
C PHE A 557 18.44 -6.52 -29.53
N THR A 558 18.19 -6.97 -30.76
CA THR A 558 16.89 -7.41 -31.25
C THR A 558 16.64 -8.88 -30.91
N GLN A 559 15.43 -9.21 -30.46
CA GLN A 559 14.94 -10.58 -30.43
C GLN A 559 13.62 -10.70 -31.20
N GLN A 560 13.49 -11.82 -31.91
CA GLN A 560 12.36 -12.12 -32.80
C GLN A 560 11.17 -12.64 -31.98
N GLN A 561 9.98 -12.12 -32.26
CA GLN A 561 8.72 -12.62 -31.68
C GLN A 561 8.26 -13.88 -32.42
N GLN A 562 7.88 -14.92 -31.66
CA GLN A 562 6.96 -15.95 -32.14
C GLN A 562 5.57 -15.67 -31.53
N HIS A 563 4.56 -15.49 -32.38
CA HIS A 563 3.18 -15.33 -31.95
C HIS A 563 2.55 -16.69 -31.59
N VAL A 564 1.90 -16.74 -30.44
CA VAL A 564 0.85 -17.73 -30.14
C VAL A 564 -0.47 -16.96 -30.02
N VAL A 565 -1.50 -17.40 -30.75
CA VAL A 565 -2.79 -16.70 -30.89
C VAL A 565 -3.84 -17.32 -29.99
N LEU A 566 -4.52 -16.50 -29.18
CA LEU A 566 -5.74 -16.90 -28.47
C LEU A 566 -6.62 -15.69 -28.10
N GLY A 567 -7.92 -15.76 -28.44
CA GLY A 567 -9.00 -14.99 -27.81
C GLY A 567 -9.14 -13.49 -28.15
N ASN A 568 -10.17 -13.13 -28.92
CA ASN A 568 -10.52 -11.74 -29.23
C ASN A 568 -11.08 -10.97 -28.01
N THR A 569 -10.37 -9.92 -27.57
CA THR A 569 -10.91 -8.79 -26.77
C THR A 569 -10.44 -7.45 -27.35
N THR A 570 -10.73 -7.22 -28.63
CA THR A 570 -10.23 -6.06 -29.39
C THR A 570 -11.01 -4.76 -29.12
N HIS A 571 -10.82 -4.15 -27.95
CA HIS A 571 -10.87 -2.71 -27.74
C HIS A 571 -9.97 -2.37 -26.52
N PHE A 572 -9.23 -1.26 -26.60
CA PHE A 572 -8.20 -0.82 -25.61
C PHE A 572 -6.87 -1.63 -25.59
N PRO A 573 -5.98 -1.44 -26.58
CA PRO A 573 -4.59 -1.91 -26.47
C PRO A 573 -3.81 -1.06 -25.46
N VAL A 574 -3.33 -1.68 -24.38
CA VAL A 574 -2.37 -1.07 -23.43
C VAL A 574 -0.97 -1.61 -23.76
N SER A 575 0.05 -0.75 -23.82
CA SER A 575 1.42 -1.18 -24.14
C SER A 575 2.11 -1.78 -22.91
N ASN A 576 2.58 -3.02 -23.03
CA ASN A 576 3.39 -3.67 -22.00
C ASN A 576 4.81 -3.06 -21.83
N SER A 577 5.18 -2.06 -22.62
CA SER A 577 6.54 -1.48 -22.66
C SER A 577 6.86 -0.46 -21.56
N LEU A 578 6.03 -0.36 -20.51
CA LEU A 578 6.10 0.68 -19.48
C LEU A 578 6.10 0.12 -18.04
N MET A 579 6.45 -1.15 -17.87
CA MET A 579 6.48 -1.80 -16.55
C MET A 579 7.76 -1.45 -15.79
N ILE A 580 7.60 -0.95 -14.56
CA ILE A 580 8.56 -0.78 -13.45
C ILE A 580 10.05 -0.64 -13.86
N GLY A 581 10.52 0.61 -13.84
CA GLY A 581 11.95 0.94 -13.71
C GLY A 581 12.16 1.93 -12.55
N ASP A 582 13.01 1.54 -11.59
CA ASP A 582 13.81 2.34 -10.65
C ASP A 582 13.39 3.79 -10.29
N TYR A 583 12.21 4.01 -9.67
CA TYR A 583 11.84 5.33 -9.08
C TYR A 583 11.28 5.30 -7.64
N ALA A 584 11.48 4.22 -6.88
CA ALA A 584 11.08 4.12 -5.48
C ALA A 584 12.16 4.64 -4.51
N THR A 585 12.44 5.94 -4.52
CA THR A 585 13.14 6.61 -3.41
C THR A 585 12.35 7.84 -2.91
N PRO A 586 12.05 7.94 -1.60
CA PRO A 586 11.71 9.21 -0.98
C PRO A 586 12.97 10.08 -0.98
N GLY A 587 13.11 10.93 -1.99
CA GLY A 587 14.32 11.74 -2.17
C GLY A 587 14.44 12.83 -1.10
N ASN A 588 15.57 12.85 -0.39
CA ASN A 588 16.09 14.08 0.22
C ASN A 588 16.47 15.06 -0.90
N ILE A 589 15.49 15.79 -1.43
CA ILE A 589 15.72 16.85 -2.43
C ILE A 589 16.17 18.10 -1.70
N VAL A 590 17.49 18.26 -1.57
CA VAL A 590 18.08 19.58 -1.31
C VAL A 590 18.00 20.37 -2.61
N MET A 591 17.09 21.35 -2.67
CA MET A 591 16.98 22.27 -3.80
C MET A 591 18.26 23.12 -3.91
N PRO A 592 18.85 23.29 -5.11
CA PRO A 592 19.82 24.35 -5.35
C PRO A 592 19.12 25.71 -5.21
N GLY A 593 19.61 26.55 -4.30
CA GLY A 593 19.00 27.87 -4.07
C GLY A 593 19.08 28.78 -5.29
N GLN A 594 17.97 29.42 -5.65
CA GLN A 594 17.99 30.60 -6.52
C GLN A 594 18.69 31.74 -5.77
N ILE A 595 19.90 32.08 -6.21
CA ILE A 595 20.58 33.29 -5.78
C ILE A 595 20.12 34.42 -6.70
N ASP A 596 19.13 35.19 -6.27
CA ASP A 596 18.73 36.41 -6.98
C ASP A 596 19.78 37.51 -6.78
N LEU A 597 20.61 37.70 -7.81
CA LEU A 597 21.67 38.69 -7.90
C LEU A 597 21.13 40.09 -8.28
N VAL A 598 20.33 40.72 -7.40
CA VAL A 598 19.95 42.14 -7.56
C VAL A 598 19.95 42.89 -6.22
N ASN A 599 21.10 43.48 -5.86
CA ASN A 599 21.26 44.86 -5.33
C ASN A 599 22.60 45.03 -4.58
N ALA A 600 23.62 45.54 -5.27
CA ALA A 600 24.89 45.94 -4.66
C ALA A 600 25.47 47.19 -5.34
N PHE A 601 24.92 48.36 -5.01
CA PHE A 601 25.41 49.75 -5.21
C PHE A 601 24.29 50.65 -4.65
N LYS A 602 24.49 51.74 -3.89
CA LYS A 602 25.66 52.55 -3.52
C LYS A 602 25.30 53.43 -2.29
N HIS A 603 26.31 53.86 -1.52
CA HIS A 603 26.36 55.05 -0.64
C HIS A 603 25.11 55.39 0.22
N SER A 604 25.23 55.51 1.55
CA SER A 604 26.18 56.39 2.25
C SER A 604 26.43 55.95 3.68
#